data_AF-A0A9E4N4B8-F1
#
_entry.id   AF-A0A9E4N4B8-F1
#
_cell.length_a   1.000
_cell.length_b   1.000
_cell.length_c   1.000
_cell.angle_alpha   90.00
_cell.angle_beta   90.00
_cell.angle_gamma   90.00
#
_symmetry.space_group_name_H-M   'P 1'
#
loop_
_entity.id
_entity.type
_entity.pdbx_description
1 polymer ?
#
loop_
_entity_poly.entity_id
_entity_poly.type
_entity_poly.pdbx_seq_one_letter_code
_entity_poly.pdbx_strand_id
1 'polypeptide(L)'
;THKPDLPSQYVCIGVGPHGAIKGLPDGGKFPAVTIAVAKKPGTNAVDIAKSVIKRFDQLQGVFIPEGVQATITRNYGETAEAKANKLITKLVFATLSVVVLVMLAIGWREAFIVGAAVVVTLAITLFASWAWGFTLNRVSLFALIFSIGILVDDAIVVVENIHRHLHLGAKNLLEAIPKAVDEVGGPTILATFTVIAALLPMAFVTGLMGPYMSPIPINASTGMLISLVVAFVFTPWLTNRVLASRVEQIAGHAEGESSSGLSSFFNTVMTPFLVGSRGNRMRWILLASILLLIALSLSLVATKSVVLKMLPFDNKSEFQVVLDMPEGTSLEQTTRVLDELGDYLGDVAEVTDYQVYSGTASPIGFNGLVRQYYLREGAHLGDIQVNLVDKQHRDRKSHEIALAVRGSLQAIAKEYNGNVKVVEVPPGPPVMAPLVAEVYGLDYEGQTEAAWEIRQVFENTLDIIDVDDSVEYPSAKFVVRVDRAKASR
;
A
#
# COMPACT_ATOMS: atom_id res chain seq x y z
N THR A 1 18.83 38.08 -37.59
CA THR A 1 17.37 37.82 -37.62
C THR A 1 17.01 36.90 -36.47
N HIS A 2 16.78 37.44 -35.28
CA HIS A 2 16.21 36.67 -34.17
C HIS A 2 14.72 36.52 -34.45
N LYS A 3 14.35 35.47 -35.19
CA LYS A 3 12.98 34.98 -35.14
C LYS A 3 12.75 34.49 -33.70
N PRO A 4 11.57 34.67 -33.11
CA PRO A 4 11.24 34.00 -31.87
C PRO A 4 11.45 32.50 -32.07
N ASP A 5 12.13 31.86 -31.11
CA ASP A 5 12.33 30.42 -31.14
C ASP A 5 10.97 29.72 -31.21
N LEU A 6 10.89 28.67 -32.03
CA LEU A 6 9.68 27.84 -32.07
C LEU A 6 9.50 27.19 -30.70
N PRO A 7 8.29 27.20 -30.13
CA PRO A 7 8.03 26.57 -28.84
C PRO A 7 8.33 25.07 -28.95
N SER A 8 9.12 24.56 -28.00
CA SER A 8 9.47 23.13 -27.92
C SER A 8 8.53 22.34 -27.00
N GLN A 9 7.78 23.03 -26.13
CA GLN A 9 6.86 22.42 -25.19
C GLN A 9 5.73 23.39 -24.80
N TYR A 10 4.59 22.84 -24.40
CA TYR A 10 3.48 23.57 -23.78
C TYR A 10 3.10 22.90 -22.47
N VAL A 11 2.79 23.71 -21.46
CA VAL A 11 2.28 23.24 -20.17
C VAL A 11 1.09 24.09 -19.77
N CYS A 12 -0.03 23.43 -19.47
CA CYS A 12 -1.24 24.09 -18.99
C CYS A 12 -1.88 23.31 -17.84
N ILE A 13 -2.65 24.01 -17.03
CA ILE A 13 -3.52 23.43 -16.00
C ILE A 13 -4.96 23.68 -16.39
N GLY A 14 -5.77 22.63 -16.40
CA GLY A 14 -7.21 22.72 -16.55
C GLY A 14 -7.91 22.39 -15.23
N VAL A 15 -9.09 22.97 -15.07
CA VAL A 15 -9.90 22.86 -13.85
C VAL A 15 -11.04 21.89 -14.08
N GLY A 16 -11.20 20.90 -13.20
CA GLY A 16 -12.34 19.99 -13.20
C GLY A 16 -13.49 20.49 -12.30
N PRO A 17 -14.59 19.76 -12.18
CA PRO A 17 -15.80 20.21 -11.47
C PRO A 17 -15.56 20.43 -9.97
N HIS A 18 -14.53 19.82 -9.39
CA HIS A 18 -14.14 19.99 -7.99
C HIS A 18 -12.90 20.90 -7.79
N GLY A 19 -12.52 21.70 -8.78
CA GLY A 19 -11.36 22.57 -8.71
C GLY A 19 -11.41 23.62 -7.59
N ALA A 20 -12.62 24.07 -7.22
CA ALA A 20 -12.82 25.01 -6.12
C ALA A 20 -12.26 24.52 -4.78
N ILE A 21 -12.17 23.19 -4.55
CA ILE A 21 -11.56 22.60 -3.35
C ILE A 21 -10.08 22.98 -3.23
N LYS A 22 -9.40 23.17 -4.37
CA LYS A 22 -8.00 23.61 -4.45
C LYS A 22 -7.86 25.13 -4.63
N GLY A 23 -8.95 25.87 -4.52
CA GLY A 23 -8.98 27.32 -4.75
C GLY A 23 -8.79 27.71 -6.21
N LEU A 24 -8.96 26.79 -7.16
CA LEU A 24 -8.88 27.09 -8.59
C LEU A 24 -10.15 27.82 -9.05
N PRO A 25 -10.05 28.72 -10.06
CA PRO A 25 -11.20 29.40 -10.63
C PRO A 25 -12.14 28.41 -11.34
N ASP A 26 -13.43 28.73 -11.40
CA ASP A 26 -14.43 27.84 -12.02
C ASP A 26 -14.20 27.70 -13.52
N GLY A 27 -13.82 26.49 -13.92
CA GLY A 27 -13.61 26.11 -15.31
C GLY A 27 -12.42 26.80 -15.99
N GLY A 28 -12.14 26.33 -17.20
CA GLY A 28 -11.10 26.88 -18.06
C GLY A 28 -9.74 26.21 -17.92
N LYS A 29 -8.87 26.61 -18.84
CA LYS A 29 -7.49 26.15 -18.96
C LYS A 29 -6.57 27.36 -18.90
N PHE A 30 -5.48 27.24 -18.15
CA PHE A 30 -4.55 28.32 -17.91
C PHE A 30 -3.13 27.85 -18.24
N PRO A 31 -2.31 28.67 -18.93
CA PRO A 31 -0.89 28.40 -19.06
C PRO A 31 -0.26 28.23 -17.67
N ALA A 32 0.57 27.21 -17.50
CA ALA A 32 1.10 26.85 -16.19
C ALA A 32 2.61 26.60 -16.26
N VAL A 33 3.29 26.89 -15.15
CA VAL A 33 4.67 26.45 -14.93
C VAL A 33 4.65 25.45 -13.79
N THR A 34 5.14 24.24 -14.04
CA THR A 34 5.21 23.22 -13.01
C THR A 34 6.57 23.26 -12.31
N ILE A 35 6.56 23.40 -10.98
CA ILE A 35 7.76 23.30 -10.15
C ILE A 35 7.70 21.97 -9.39
N ALA A 36 8.58 21.04 -9.75
CA ALA A 36 8.70 19.76 -9.07
C ALA A 36 9.81 19.82 -8.01
N VAL A 37 9.49 19.45 -6.77
CA VAL A 37 10.46 19.38 -5.68
C VAL A 37 10.64 17.94 -5.24
N ALA A 38 11.83 17.39 -5.47
CA ALA A 38 12.19 16.05 -5.05
C ALA A 38 12.86 16.07 -3.65
N LYS A 39 12.55 15.05 -2.83
CA LYS A 39 13.22 14.87 -1.55
C LYS A 39 14.59 14.22 -1.73
N LYS A 40 15.54 14.55 -0.85
CA LYS A 40 16.82 13.83 -0.78
C LYS A 40 16.61 12.44 -0.14
N PRO A 41 17.37 11.40 -0.52
CA PRO A 41 17.38 10.13 0.20
C PRO A 41 17.61 10.33 1.71
N GLY A 42 16.94 9.54 2.55
CA GLY A 42 17.05 9.63 4.02
C GLY A 42 16.29 10.78 4.69
N THR A 43 15.66 11.68 3.94
CA THR A 43 14.88 12.80 4.53
C THR A 43 13.39 12.51 4.62
N ASN A 44 12.74 13.10 5.62
CA ASN A 44 11.29 12.99 5.86
C ASN A 44 10.51 13.82 4.83
N ALA A 45 9.60 13.16 4.10
CA ALA A 45 8.78 13.80 3.09
C ALA A 45 7.77 14.81 3.67
N VAL A 46 7.26 14.56 4.88
CA VAL A 46 6.29 15.42 5.56
C VAL A 46 6.92 16.77 5.91
N ASP A 47 8.10 16.73 6.54
CA ASP A 47 8.79 17.93 7.01
C ASP A 47 9.27 18.80 5.84
N ILE A 48 9.75 18.16 4.76
CA ILE A 48 10.12 18.86 3.52
C ILE A 48 8.91 19.53 2.89
N ALA A 49 7.79 18.81 2.73
CA ALA A 49 6.59 19.38 2.12
C ALA A 49 6.10 20.61 2.90
N LYS A 50 6.01 20.51 4.24
CA LYS A 50 5.64 21.63 5.11
C LYS A 50 6.61 22.81 4.98
N SER A 51 7.91 22.53 4.93
CA SER A 51 8.94 23.57 4.81
C SER A 51 8.91 24.28 3.45
N VAL A 52 8.67 23.53 2.37
CA VAL A 52 8.57 24.07 1.01
C VAL A 52 7.32 24.93 0.87
N ILE A 53 6.17 24.46 1.34
CA ILE A 53 4.91 25.21 1.32
C ILE A 53 5.07 26.50 2.13
N LYS A 54 5.56 26.41 3.37
CA LYS A 54 5.84 27.57 4.21
C LYS A 54 6.79 28.56 3.54
N ARG A 55 7.83 28.08 2.86
CA ARG A 55 8.76 28.94 2.13
C ARG A 55 8.09 29.61 0.94
N PHE A 56 7.21 28.91 0.24
CA PHE A 56 6.46 29.45 -0.88
C PHE A 56 5.50 30.55 -0.42
N ASP A 57 4.77 30.33 0.67
CA ASP A 57 3.86 31.32 1.27
C ASP A 57 4.61 32.60 1.69
N GLN A 58 5.85 32.48 2.18
CA GLN A 58 6.71 33.63 2.50
C GLN A 58 7.16 34.44 1.28
N LEU A 59 7.11 33.87 0.07
CA LEU A 59 7.49 34.53 -1.17
C LEU A 59 6.30 35.21 -1.85
N GLN A 60 5.07 34.86 -1.47
CA GLN A 60 3.85 35.50 -1.96
C GLN A 60 3.81 36.99 -1.57
N GLY A 61 3.47 37.86 -2.53
CA GLY A 61 3.42 39.31 -2.33
C GLY A 61 4.78 40.01 -2.35
N VAL A 62 5.89 39.27 -2.42
CA VAL A 62 7.26 39.84 -2.54
C VAL A 62 7.88 39.48 -3.89
N PHE A 63 8.04 38.17 -4.14
CA PHE A 63 8.64 37.66 -5.38
C PHE A 63 7.60 37.06 -6.32
N ILE A 64 6.46 36.61 -5.78
CA ILE A 64 5.33 36.11 -6.56
C ILE A 64 4.28 37.23 -6.61
N PRO A 65 4.06 37.88 -7.76
CA PRO A 65 3.12 38.99 -7.89
C PRO A 65 1.67 38.50 -7.80
N GLU A 66 0.74 39.42 -7.51
CA GLU A 66 -0.69 39.11 -7.27
C GLU A 66 -1.40 38.43 -8.45
N GLY A 67 -0.89 38.59 -9.68
CA GLY A 67 -1.44 37.94 -10.87
C GLY A 67 -1.02 36.48 -11.08
N VAL A 68 -0.15 35.93 -10.22
CA VAL A 68 0.33 34.54 -10.34
C VAL A 68 -0.31 33.69 -9.25
N GLN A 69 -1.22 32.82 -9.66
CA GLN A 69 -1.82 31.84 -8.77
C GLN A 69 -0.94 30.59 -8.66
N ALA A 70 -0.75 30.11 -7.43
CA ALA A 70 -0.03 28.87 -7.17
C ALA A 70 -0.98 27.83 -6.59
N THR A 71 -0.95 26.64 -7.16
CA THR A 71 -1.76 25.51 -6.72
C THR A 71 -0.88 24.29 -6.53
N ILE A 72 -1.08 23.60 -5.40
CA ILE A 72 -0.40 22.34 -5.13
C ILE A 72 -1.17 21.23 -5.84
N THR A 73 -0.62 20.75 -6.95
CA THR A 73 -1.24 19.66 -7.73
C THR A 73 -1.02 18.31 -7.06
N ARG A 74 0.17 18.08 -6.48
CA ARG A 74 0.56 16.81 -5.84
C ARG A 74 1.39 16.99 -4.58
N ASN A 75 0.96 16.37 -3.48
CA ASN A 75 1.67 16.38 -2.19
C ASN A 75 1.78 14.97 -1.56
N TYR A 76 2.90 14.29 -1.80
CA TYR A 76 3.18 12.99 -1.18
C TYR A 76 3.51 13.06 0.32
N GLY A 77 3.94 14.22 0.82
CA GLY A 77 4.19 14.42 2.25
C GLY A 77 2.89 14.34 3.05
N GLU A 78 1.88 15.09 2.62
CA GLU A 78 0.53 15.07 3.22
C GLU A 78 -0.11 13.68 3.12
N THR A 79 -0.03 13.03 1.96
CA THR A 79 -0.56 11.67 1.77
C THR A 79 0.14 10.66 2.70
N ALA A 80 1.46 10.78 2.89
CA ALA A 80 2.22 9.94 3.79
C ALA A 80 1.84 10.17 5.26
N GLU A 81 1.69 11.43 5.68
CA GLU A 81 1.26 11.81 7.03
C GLU A 81 -0.15 11.27 7.34
N ALA A 82 -1.12 11.50 6.44
CA ALA A 82 -2.48 11.00 6.60
C ALA A 82 -2.53 9.47 6.71
N LYS A 83 -1.73 8.76 5.90
CA LYS A 83 -1.62 7.29 5.98
C LYS A 83 -0.98 6.82 7.28
N ALA A 84 0.09 7.47 7.73
CA ALA A 84 0.76 7.12 8.98
C ALA A 84 -0.17 7.35 10.18
N ASN A 85 -0.81 8.52 10.26
CA ASN A 85 -1.75 8.87 11.33
C ASN A 85 -2.94 7.90 11.39
N LYS A 86 -3.48 7.52 10.22
CA LYS A 86 -4.56 6.52 10.14
C LYS A 86 -4.10 5.17 10.70
N LEU A 87 -2.90 4.72 10.36
CA LEU A 87 -2.36 3.45 10.85
C LEU A 87 -2.05 3.49 12.35
N ILE A 88 -1.49 4.60 12.86
CA ILE A 88 -1.28 4.80 14.31
C ILE A 88 -2.61 4.78 15.06
N THR A 89 -3.63 5.45 14.53
CA THR A 89 -4.99 5.41 15.12
C THR A 89 -5.54 3.99 15.16
N LYS A 90 -5.33 3.21 14.10
CA LYS A 90 -5.74 1.79 14.04
C LYS A 90 -4.94 0.92 15.02
N LEU A 91 -3.65 1.18 15.20
CA LEU A 91 -2.79 0.53 16.18
C LEU A 91 -3.32 0.78 17.60
N VAL A 92 -3.58 2.05 17.96
CA VAL A 92 -4.14 2.42 19.27
C VAL A 92 -5.51 1.77 19.50
N PHE A 93 -6.39 1.79 18.49
CA PHE A 93 -7.70 1.16 18.57
C PHE A 93 -7.59 -0.37 18.76
N ALA A 94 -6.69 -1.03 18.06
CA ALA A 94 -6.44 -2.47 18.21
C ALA A 94 -5.94 -2.80 19.61
N THR A 95 -4.93 -2.07 20.12
CA THR A 95 -4.41 -2.25 21.48
C THR A 95 -5.50 -2.04 22.53
N LEU A 96 -6.31 -0.98 22.40
CA LEU A 96 -7.40 -0.72 23.34
C LEU A 96 -8.47 -1.81 23.27
N SER A 97 -8.80 -2.30 22.07
CA SER A 97 -9.77 -3.38 21.90
C SER A 97 -9.32 -4.67 22.61
N VAL A 98 -8.04 -5.02 22.53
CA VAL A 98 -7.47 -6.17 23.26
C VAL A 98 -7.55 -5.95 24.77
N VAL A 99 -7.17 -4.76 25.27
CA VAL A 99 -7.28 -4.44 26.70
C VAL A 99 -8.72 -4.52 27.20
N VAL A 100 -9.69 -4.01 26.43
CA VAL A 100 -11.12 -4.10 26.77
C VAL A 100 -11.60 -5.55 26.78
N LEU A 101 -11.17 -6.37 25.83
CA LEU A 101 -11.53 -7.79 25.79
C LEU A 101 -11.01 -8.52 27.03
N VAL A 102 -9.74 -8.31 27.40
CA VAL A 102 -9.15 -8.88 28.63
C VAL A 102 -9.86 -8.34 29.89
N MET A 103 -10.26 -7.07 29.89
CA MET A 103 -11.01 -6.46 31.00
C MET A 103 -12.36 -7.14 31.21
N LEU A 104 -13.06 -7.49 30.13
CA LEU A 104 -14.33 -8.20 30.19
C LEU A 104 -14.18 -9.69 30.54
N ALA A 105 -13.08 -10.31 30.11
CA ALA A 105 -12.86 -11.75 30.29
C ALA A 105 -12.29 -12.12 31.66
N ILE A 106 -11.32 -11.36 32.18
CA ILE A 106 -10.55 -11.71 33.39
C ILE A 106 -10.73 -10.66 34.48
N GLY A 107 -10.55 -9.38 34.14
CA GLY A 107 -10.66 -8.29 35.10
C GLY A 107 -9.86 -7.05 34.73
N TRP A 108 -10.16 -5.93 35.38
CA TRP A 108 -9.56 -4.64 35.03
C TRP A 108 -8.07 -4.53 35.40
N ARG A 109 -7.60 -5.26 36.43
CA ARG A 109 -6.18 -5.25 36.85
C ARG A 109 -5.32 -6.08 35.90
N GLU A 110 -5.83 -7.23 35.51
CA GLU A 110 -5.22 -8.13 34.52
C GLU A 110 -5.15 -7.43 33.16
N ALA A 111 -6.22 -6.75 32.76
CA ALA A 111 -6.23 -5.90 31.57
C ALA A 111 -5.19 -4.77 31.64
N PHE A 112 -4.99 -4.14 32.81
CA PHE A 112 -3.94 -3.14 32.99
C PHE A 112 -2.54 -3.75 32.85
N ILE A 113 -2.30 -4.94 33.42
CA ILE A 113 -1.00 -5.64 33.32
C ILE A 113 -0.71 -5.98 31.86
N VAL A 114 -1.67 -6.59 31.16
CA VAL A 114 -1.54 -6.95 29.74
C VAL A 114 -1.35 -5.69 28.89
N GLY A 115 -2.14 -4.64 29.11
CA GLY A 115 -2.00 -3.37 28.40
C GLY A 115 -0.62 -2.73 28.60
N ALA A 116 -0.09 -2.73 29.83
CA ALA A 116 1.25 -2.25 30.10
C ALA A 116 2.33 -3.10 29.40
N ALA A 117 2.19 -4.43 29.40
CA ALA A 117 3.09 -5.32 28.69
C ALA A 117 3.11 -5.01 27.18
N VAL A 118 1.95 -4.82 26.56
CA VAL A 118 1.84 -4.46 25.13
C VAL A 118 2.56 -3.13 24.84
N VAL A 119 2.34 -2.10 25.65
CA VAL A 119 2.98 -0.79 25.46
C VAL A 119 4.51 -0.90 25.57
N VAL A 120 5.00 -1.62 26.59
CA VAL A 120 6.44 -1.84 26.79
C VAL A 120 7.04 -2.61 25.63
N THR A 121 6.41 -3.70 25.21
CA THR A 121 6.88 -4.51 24.09
C THR A 121 6.90 -3.70 22.79
N LEU A 122 5.86 -2.92 22.50
CA LEU A 122 5.83 -2.05 21.31
C LEU A 122 6.93 -0.99 21.37
N ALA A 123 7.18 -0.37 22.53
CA ALA A 123 8.24 0.61 22.69
C ALA A 123 9.63 0.00 22.41
N ILE A 124 9.91 -1.17 22.97
CA ILE A 124 11.18 -1.89 22.75
C ILE A 124 11.28 -2.34 21.28
N THR A 125 10.20 -2.83 20.68
CA THR A 125 10.19 -3.27 19.27
C THR A 125 10.44 -2.09 18.33
N LEU A 126 9.81 -0.94 18.57
CA LEU A 126 10.04 0.29 17.83
C LEU A 126 11.49 0.77 17.96
N PHE A 127 12.04 0.72 19.17
CA PHE A 127 13.44 1.05 19.43
C PHE A 127 14.40 0.11 18.68
N ALA A 128 14.15 -1.20 18.72
CA ALA A 128 14.95 -2.19 18.01
C ALA A 128 14.86 -1.99 16.48
N SER A 129 13.68 -1.69 15.96
CA SER A 129 13.47 -1.40 14.53
C SER A 129 14.23 -0.15 14.09
N TRP A 130 14.20 0.91 14.91
CA TRP A 130 14.98 2.13 14.68
C TRP A 130 16.49 1.85 14.73
N ALA A 131 16.96 1.06 15.70
CA ALA A 131 18.37 0.68 15.83
C ALA A 131 18.86 -0.16 14.63
N TRP A 132 17.99 -0.96 14.01
CA TRP A 132 18.29 -1.70 12.78
C TRP A 132 18.28 -0.81 11.52
N GLY A 133 17.89 0.46 11.63
CA GLY A 133 17.82 1.41 10.53
C GLY A 133 16.52 1.36 9.72
N PHE A 134 15.48 0.69 10.22
CA PHE A 134 14.16 0.73 9.58
C PHE A 134 13.45 2.05 9.86
N THR A 135 12.68 2.50 8.87
CA THR A 135 11.81 3.67 9.00
C THR A 135 10.38 3.24 9.31
N LEU A 136 9.65 4.10 10.00
CA LEU A 136 8.20 3.95 10.14
C LEU A 136 7.53 4.33 8.82
N ASN A 137 6.88 3.35 8.21
CA ASN A 137 6.14 3.47 6.97
C ASN A 137 4.90 2.57 7.02
N ARG A 138 4.09 2.59 5.97
CA ARG A 138 2.85 1.80 5.93
C ARG A 138 3.04 0.29 6.17
N VAL A 139 4.14 -0.27 5.67
CA VAL A 139 4.43 -1.71 5.76
C VAL A 139 4.97 -2.05 7.15
N SER A 140 5.90 -1.27 7.69
CA SER A 140 6.42 -1.50 9.04
C SER A 140 5.35 -1.27 10.12
N LEU A 141 4.45 -0.30 9.94
CA LEU A 141 3.28 -0.13 10.82
C LEU A 141 2.28 -1.30 10.69
N PHE A 142 2.06 -1.81 9.48
CA PHE A 142 1.24 -3.01 9.29
C PHE A 142 1.84 -4.23 9.98
N ALA A 143 3.15 -4.42 9.87
CA ALA A 143 3.88 -5.48 10.58
C ALA A 143 3.70 -5.39 12.09
N LEU A 144 3.76 -4.17 12.65
CA LEU A 144 3.52 -3.94 14.08
C LEU A 144 2.08 -4.24 14.49
N ILE A 145 1.08 -3.81 13.71
CA ILE A 145 -0.34 -4.13 13.98
C ILE A 145 -0.58 -5.63 13.95
N PHE A 146 -0.05 -6.32 12.93
CA PHE A 146 -0.13 -7.77 12.81
C PHE A 146 0.57 -8.46 13.99
N SER A 147 1.75 -7.96 14.37
CA SER A 147 2.51 -8.47 15.50
C SER A 147 1.72 -8.31 16.80
N ILE A 148 1.06 -7.17 17.08
CA ILE A 148 0.29 -6.96 18.33
C ILE A 148 -0.65 -8.13 18.59
N GLY A 149 -1.44 -8.55 17.60
CA GLY A 149 -2.43 -9.62 17.80
C GLY A 149 -1.81 -10.92 18.32
N ILE A 150 -0.61 -11.26 17.85
CA ILE A 150 0.12 -12.47 18.25
C ILE A 150 0.95 -12.21 19.52
N LEU A 151 1.44 -10.99 19.68
CA LEU A 151 2.35 -10.55 20.72
C LEU A 151 1.68 -10.38 22.08
N VAL A 152 0.38 -10.02 22.09
CA VAL A 152 -0.36 -9.91 23.34
C VAL A 152 -0.67 -11.29 23.93
N ASP A 153 -0.71 -12.33 23.10
CA ASP A 153 -1.07 -13.69 23.52
C ASP A 153 -0.13 -14.22 24.61
N ASP A 154 1.19 -14.04 24.47
CA ASP A 154 2.17 -14.51 25.48
C ASP A 154 1.87 -13.92 26.87
N ALA A 155 1.61 -12.61 26.92
CA ALA A 155 1.32 -11.91 28.17
C ALA A 155 -0.04 -12.33 28.73
N ILE A 156 -1.06 -12.52 27.87
CA ILE A 156 -2.38 -13.01 28.29
C ILE A 156 -2.26 -14.40 28.91
N VAL A 157 -1.61 -15.35 28.21
CA VAL A 157 -1.47 -16.74 28.66
C VAL A 157 -0.78 -16.81 30.02
N VAL A 158 0.27 -16.02 30.22
CA VAL A 158 0.98 -15.95 31.51
C VAL A 158 0.10 -15.34 32.61
N VAL A 159 -0.57 -14.21 32.35
CA VAL A 159 -1.45 -13.56 33.35
C VAL A 159 -2.65 -14.43 33.70
N GLU A 160 -3.30 -15.02 32.70
CA GLU A 160 -4.42 -15.94 32.87
C GLU A 160 -3.99 -17.15 33.68
N ASN A 161 -2.82 -17.74 33.40
CA ASN A 161 -2.38 -18.89 34.17
C ASN A 161 -2.03 -18.53 35.62
N ILE A 162 -1.41 -17.37 35.86
CA ILE A 162 -1.17 -16.88 37.24
C ILE A 162 -2.50 -16.68 37.96
N HIS A 163 -3.49 -16.08 37.28
CA HIS A 163 -4.84 -15.89 37.81
C HIS A 163 -5.52 -17.23 38.13
N ARG A 164 -5.39 -18.23 37.26
CA ARG A 164 -5.89 -19.60 37.47
C ARG A 164 -5.25 -20.25 38.70
N HIS A 165 -3.94 -20.17 38.88
CA HIS A 165 -3.25 -20.73 40.06
C HIS A 165 -3.67 -20.05 41.36
N LEU A 166 -4.00 -18.75 41.34
CA LEU A 166 -4.57 -18.05 42.49
C LEU A 166 -5.96 -18.58 42.85
N HIS A 167 -6.82 -18.84 41.84
CA HIS A 167 -8.14 -19.45 42.05
C HIS A 167 -8.08 -20.90 42.55
N LEU A 168 -7.04 -21.65 42.19
CA LEU A 168 -6.81 -23.02 42.68
C LEU A 168 -6.27 -23.05 44.13
N GLY A 169 -6.18 -21.91 44.81
CA GLY A 169 -5.88 -21.83 46.25
C GLY A 169 -4.41 -21.55 46.58
N ALA A 170 -3.62 -21.02 45.64
CA ALA A 170 -2.25 -20.62 45.95
C ALA A 170 -2.23 -19.49 47.01
N LYS A 171 -1.53 -19.74 48.13
CA LYS A 171 -1.53 -18.84 49.30
C LYS A 171 -0.69 -17.58 49.11
N ASN A 172 0.29 -17.61 48.20
CA ASN A 172 1.24 -16.53 47.95
C ASN A 172 1.55 -16.40 46.45
N LEU A 173 1.60 -15.16 45.94
CA LEU A 173 2.02 -14.87 44.55
C LEU A 173 3.43 -15.34 44.24
N LEU A 174 4.35 -15.25 45.21
CA LEU A 174 5.73 -15.72 45.06
C LEU A 174 5.84 -17.24 44.84
N GLU A 175 4.83 -18.01 45.24
CA GLU A 175 4.76 -19.45 44.98
C GLU A 175 3.94 -19.77 43.72
N ALA A 176 2.87 -19.02 43.47
CA ALA A 176 1.99 -19.20 42.31
C ALA A 176 2.68 -18.85 40.99
N ILE A 177 3.43 -17.74 40.97
CA ILE A 177 4.04 -17.21 39.74
C ILE A 177 5.03 -18.21 39.10
N PRO A 178 6.02 -18.77 39.82
CA PRO A 178 6.96 -19.71 39.20
C PRO A 178 6.28 -20.95 38.63
N LYS A 179 5.30 -21.52 39.36
CA LYS A 179 4.55 -22.70 38.90
C LYS A 179 3.69 -22.39 37.67
N ALA A 180 3.02 -21.24 37.67
CA ALA A 180 2.21 -20.81 36.55
C ALA A 180 3.07 -20.56 35.29
N VAL A 181 4.21 -19.89 35.43
CA VAL A 181 5.12 -19.63 34.30
C VAL A 181 5.75 -20.92 33.77
N ASP A 182 6.15 -21.86 34.64
CA ASP A 182 6.77 -23.13 34.23
C ASP A 182 5.79 -24.01 33.43
N GLU A 183 4.51 -24.01 33.80
CA GLU A 183 3.48 -24.79 33.10
C GLU A 183 3.20 -24.31 31.67
N VAL A 184 3.20 -22.99 31.44
CA VAL A 184 2.91 -22.41 30.10
C VAL A 184 4.17 -22.01 29.33
N GLY A 185 5.33 -21.99 29.98
CA GLY A 185 6.58 -21.48 29.41
C GLY A 185 7.00 -22.26 28.17
N GLY A 186 7.14 -23.59 28.28
CA GLY A 186 7.51 -24.45 27.16
C GLY A 186 6.57 -24.32 25.94
N PRO A 187 5.24 -24.45 26.11
CA PRO A 187 4.27 -24.24 25.03
C PRO A 187 4.35 -22.86 24.38
N THR A 188 4.50 -21.79 25.16
CA THR A 188 4.54 -20.40 24.67
C THR A 188 5.80 -20.14 23.84
N ILE A 189 6.96 -20.64 24.30
CA ILE A 189 8.22 -20.57 23.55
C ILE A 189 8.11 -21.31 22.21
N LEU A 190 7.57 -22.53 22.22
CA LEU A 190 7.41 -23.34 21.02
C LEU A 190 6.46 -22.68 20.01
N ALA A 191 5.35 -22.13 20.49
CA ALA A 191 4.40 -21.39 19.67
C ALA A 191 5.07 -20.18 19.01
N THR A 192 5.80 -19.38 19.78
CA THR A 192 6.56 -18.21 19.29
C THR A 192 7.53 -18.59 18.17
N PHE A 193 8.37 -19.61 18.39
CA PHE A 193 9.32 -20.05 17.35
C PHE A 193 8.62 -20.63 16.11
N THR A 194 7.46 -21.26 16.28
CA THR A 194 6.67 -21.78 15.15
C THR A 194 6.16 -20.63 14.26
N VAL A 195 5.65 -19.54 14.87
CA VAL A 195 5.23 -18.35 14.12
C VAL A 195 6.43 -17.68 13.44
N ILE A 196 7.56 -17.53 14.14
CA ILE A 196 8.80 -17.01 13.55
C ILE A 196 9.20 -17.86 12.34
N ALA A 197 9.24 -19.19 12.48
CA ALA A 197 9.60 -20.11 11.40
C ALA A 197 8.66 -20.02 10.19
N ALA A 198 7.37 -19.76 10.40
CA ALA A 198 6.40 -19.56 9.32
C ALA A 198 6.59 -18.22 8.59
N LEU A 199 7.00 -17.16 9.30
CA LEU A 199 7.17 -15.82 8.71
C LEU A 199 8.57 -15.61 8.10
N LEU A 200 9.60 -16.26 8.64
CA LEU A 200 11.00 -16.08 8.27
C LEU A 200 11.30 -16.22 6.77
N PRO A 201 10.67 -17.15 6.00
CA PRO A 201 10.90 -17.26 4.56
C PRO A 201 10.66 -15.97 3.79
N MET A 202 9.73 -15.12 4.25
CA MET A 202 9.44 -13.82 3.60
C MET A 202 10.63 -12.84 3.67
N ALA A 203 11.55 -13.01 4.63
CA ALA A 203 12.72 -12.14 4.76
C ALA A 203 13.75 -12.36 3.64
N PHE A 204 13.70 -13.54 3.00
CA PHE A 204 14.60 -13.94 1.92
C PHE A 204 14.07 -13.64 0.52
N VAL A 205 12.92 -12.95 0.40
CA VAL A 205 12.37 -12.52 -0.88
C VAL A 205 13.29 -11.45 -1.50
N THR A 206 13.78 -11.72 -2.71
CA THR A 206 14.70 -10.84 -3.45
C THR A 206 13.95 -9.96 -4.48
N GLY A 207 14.71 -9.14 -5.21
CA GLY A 207 14.17 -8.26 -6.26
C GLY A 207 13.43 -7.05 -5.70
N LEU A 208 12.55 -6.47 -6.52
CA LEU A 208 11.83 -5.24 -6.15
C LEU A 208 10.82 -5.45 -5.02
N MET A 209 10.36 -6.68 -4.76
CA MET A 209 9.47 -7.03 -3.64
C MET A 209 10.21 -7.10 -2.29
N GLY A 210 11.52 -7.36 -2.30
CA GLY A 210 12.32 -7.55 -1.07
C GLY A 210 12.19 -6.38 -0.09
N PRO A 211 12.45 -5.12 -0.50
CA PRO A 211 12.29 -3.96 0.39
C PRO A 211 10.84 -3.71 0.87
N TYR A 212 9.83 -4.21 0.15
CA TYR A 212 8.43 -4.10 0.56
C TYR A 212 8.03 -5.18 1.57
N MET A 213 8.61 -6.37 1.47
CA MET A 213 8.23 -7.52 2.31
C MET A 213 9.13 -7.67 3.53
N SER A 214 10.43 -7.36 3.43
CA SER A 214 11.43 -7.61 4.48
C SER A 214 11.11 -6.99 5.85
N PRO A 215 10.47 -5.80 5.98
CA PRO A 215 10.16 -5.26 7.29
C PRO A 215 9.13 -6.09 8.08
N ILE A 216 8.28 -6.86 7.40
CA ILE A 216 7.22 -7.66 8.04
C ILE A 216 7.80 -8.77 8.91
N PRO A 217 8.53 -9.75 8.36
CA PRO A 217 9.06 -10.86 9.14
C PRO A 217 10.13 -10.41 10.12
N ILE A 218 10.92 -9.38 9.80
CA ILE A 218 11.98 -8.90 10.70
C ILE A 218 11.38 -8.23 11.93
N ASN A 219 10.57 -7.18 11.75
CA ASN A 219 9.99 -6.47 12.89
C ASN A 219 9.01 -7.35 13.68
N ALA A 220 8.23 -8.21 13.02
CA ALA A 220 7.32 -9.12 13.71
C ALA A 220 8.11 -10.18 14.52
N SER A 221 9.15 -10.79 13.96
CA SER A 221 9.96 -11.79 14.68
C SER A 221 10.72 -11.18 15.84
N THR A 222 11.33 -10.01 15.63
CA THR A 222 11.98 -9.26 16.72
C THR A 222 10.97 -8.89 17.80
N GLY A 223 9.78 -8.42 17.41
CA GLY A 223 8.68 -8.13 18.33
C GLY A 223 8.29 -9.35 19.16
N MET A 224 8.11 -10.52 18.53
CA MET A 224 7.76 -11.75 19.23
C MET A 224 8.86 -12.27 20.18
N LEU A 225 10.13 -12.10 19.83
CA LEU A 225 11.21 -12.42 20.77
C LEU A 225 11.21 -11.47 21.98
N ILE A 226 10.94 -10.19 21.75
CA ILE A 226 10.81 -9.20 22.82
C ILE A 226 9.56 -9.51 23.67
N SER A 227 8.44 -9.92 23.06
CA SER A 227 7.20 -10.24 23.77
C SER A 227 7.39 -11.40 24.73
N LEU A 228 8.10 -12.44 24.30
CA LEU A 228 8.43 -13.58 25.14
C LEU A 228 9.24 -13.14 26.38
N VAL A 229 10.23 -12.27 26.20
CA VAL A 229 11.01 -11.71 27.31
C VAL A 229 10.13 -10.87 28.24
N VAL A 230 9.26 -10.02 27.70
CA VAL A 230 8.33 -9.20 28.48
C VAL A 230 7.29 -10.08 29.20
N ALA A 231 6.83 -11.16 28.59
CA ALA A 231 5.86 -12.11 29.15
C ALA A 231 6.45 -12.90 30.32
N PHE A 232 7.75 -13.24 30.30
CA PHE A 232 8.36 -14.00 31.40
C PHE A 232 9.08 -13.15 32.45
N VAL A 233 9.44 -11.91 32.13
CA VAL A 233 10.16 -11.03 33.08
C VAL A 233 9.26 -9.94 33.61
N PHE A 234 8.71 -9.12 32.72
CA PHE A 234 7.96 -7.92 33.11
C PHE A 234 6.56 -8.26 33.61
N THR A 235 5.86 -9.17 32.93
CA THR A 235 4.48 -9.54 33.24
C THR A 235 4.34 -10.18 34.62
N PRO A 236 5.19 -11.14 35.03
CA PRO A 236 5.09 -11.73 36.37
C PRO A 236 5.50 -10.74 37.46
N TRP A 237 6.52 -9.89 37.19
CA TRP A 237 6.91 -8.81 38.10
C TRP A 237 5.77 -7.81 38.34
N LEU A 238 5.11 -7.37 37.28
CA LEU A 238 4.00 -6.43 37.37
C LEU A 238 2.77 -7.06 38.04
N THR A 239 2.51 -8.34 37.73
CA THR A 239 1.45 -9.13 38.37
C THR A 239 1.67 -9.21 39.88
N ASN A 240 2.89 -9.52 40.33
CA ASN A 240 3.23 -9.52 41.75
C ASN A 240 2.95 -8.16 42.39
N ARG A 241 3.33 -7.05 41.74
CA ARG A 241 3.15 -5.70 42.30
C ARG A 241 1.68 -5.26 42.36
N VAL A 242 0.87 -5.59 41.35
CA VAL A 242 -0.51 -5.12 41.20
C VAL A 242 -1.51 -6.02 41.93
N LEU A 243 -1.26 -7.33 41.98
CA LEU A 243 -2.14 -8.31 42.64
C LEU A 243 -1.72 -8.65 44.09
N ALA A 244 -0.55 -8.23 44.57
CA ALA A 244 -0.07 -8.50 45.94
C ALA A 244 -1.08 -8.22 47.06
N SER A 245 -1.90 -7.17 46.90
CA SER A 245 -2.86 -6.73 47.92
C SER A 245 -4.14 -7.57 48.03
N ARG A 246 -4.34 -8.58 47.16
CA ARG A 246 -5.63 -9.29 47.06
C ARG A 246 -5.56 -10.81 47.04
N VAL A 247 -4.39 -11.40 47.29
CA VAL A 247 -4.23 -12.86 47.33
C VAL A 247 -5.24 -13.51 48.29
N GLU A 248 -5.47 -12.90 49.47
CA GLU A 248 -6.47 -13.38 50.43
C GLU A 248 -7.94 -13.24 49.96
N GLN A 249 -8.28 -12.19 49.21
CA GLN A 249 -9.65 -11.98 48.71
C GLN A 249 -9.97 -12.91 47.54
N ILE A 250 -9.00 -13.18 46.67
CA ILE A 250 -9.16 -14.07 45.50
C ILE A 250 -9.18 -15.54 45.96
N ALA A 251 -8.29 -15.92 46.88
CA ALA A 251 -8.29 -17.25 47.47
C ALA A 251 -9.55 -17.54 48.31
N GLY A 252 -10.15 -16.52 48.92
CA GLY A 252 -11.40 -16.63 49.70
C GLY A 252 -12.69 -16.69 48.89
N HIS A 253 -12.64 -16.56 47.56
CA HIS A 253 -13.80 -16.68 46.66
C HIS A 253 -13.76 -17.95 45.79
N ALA A 254 -12.94 -18.93 46.17
CA ALA A 254 -12.77 -20.20 45.45
C ALA A 254 -14.03 -21.10 45.40
N GLU A 255 -15.12 -20.76 46.12
CA GLU A 255 -16.37 -21.56 46.13
C GLU A 255 -17.47 -21.04 45.19
N GLY A 256 -17.23 -19.99 44.40
CA GLY A 256 -18.23 -19.47 43.48
C GLY A 256 -17.77 -19.55 42.04
N GLU A 257 -17.81 -20.74 41.43
CA GLU A 257 -17.79 -20.86 39.96
C GLU A 257 -18.82 -19.88 39.38
N SER A 258 -18.37 -18.80 38.76
CA SER A 258 -19.19 -18.10 37.78
C SER A 258 -19.20 -18.94 36.49
N SER A 259 -19.77 -20.15 36.58
CA SER A 259 -20.15 -20.99 35.45
C SER A 259 -21.38 -20.38 34.75
N SER A 260 -21.16 -19.16 34.25
CA SER A 260 -21.96 -18.49 33.23
C SER A 260 -22.12 -19.43 32.03
N GLY A 261 -23.28 -19.39 31.35
CA GLY A 261 -23.71 -20.35 30.33
C GLY A 261 -22.71 -20.70 29.21
N LEU A 262 -21.60 -19.95 29.07
CA LEU A 262 -20.46 -20.30 28.21
C LEU A 262 -19.78 -21.63 28.58
N SER A 263 -19.57 -21.93 29.87
CA SER A 263 -18.90 -23.18 30.27
C SER A 263 -19.79 -24.40 30.04
N SER A 264 -21.09 -24.26 30.31
CA SER A 264 -22.11 -25.26 29.99
C SER A 264 -22.23 -25.48 28.49
N PHE A 265 -22.19 -24.41 27.69
CA PHE A 265 -22.16 -24.47 26.23
C PHE A 265 -20.90 -25.18 25.73
N PHE A 266 -19.72 -24.80 26.22
CA PHE A 266 -18.45 -25.43 25.86
C PHE A 266 -18.47 -26.93 26.17
N ASN A 267 -18.90 -27.31 27.37
CA ASN A 267 -19.04 -28.71 27.76
C ASN A 267 -20.05 -29.43 26.85
N THR A 268 -21.20 -28.84 26.54
CA THR A 268 -22.20 -29.45 25.65
C THR A 268 -21.64 -29.72 24.25
N VAL A 269 -20.82 -28.81 23.71
CA VAL A 269 -20.22 -28.94 22.38
C VAL A 269 -19.02 -29.88 22.36
N MET A 270 -18.15 -29.84 23.38
CA MET A 270 -16.88 -30.62 23.40
C MET A 270 -17.03 -32.04 23.95
N THR A 271 -17.88 -32.27 24.96
CA THR A 271 -18.03 -33.59 25.60
C THR A 271 -18.35 -34.74 24.62
N PRO A 272 -19.18 -34.54 23.56
CA PRO A 272 -19.45 -35.58 22.55
C PRO A 272 -18.20 -36.05 21.76
N PHE A 273 -17.18 -35.20 21.64
CA PHE A 273 -15.93 -35.54 20.96
C PHE A 273 -14.87 -36.13 21.90
N LEU A 274 -14.96 -35.84 23.21
CA LEU A 274 -13.96 -36.20 24.20
C LEU A 274 -14.28 -37.48 24.97
N VAL A 275 -15.56 -37.77 25.25
CA VAL A 275 -15.96 -38.84 26.19
C VAL A 275 -16.88 -39.88 25.54
N GLY A 276 -16.65 -41.17 25.83
CA GLY A 276 -17.53 -42.29 25.50
C GLY A 276 -17.21 -43.06 24.20
N SER A 277 -17.89 -44.21 24.01
CA SER A 277 -17.67 -45.12 22.86
C SER A 277 -18.08 -44.53 21.50
N ARG A 278 -18.91 -43.46 21.49
CA ARG A 278 -19.27 -42.69 20.30
C ARG A 278 -18.25 -41.61 19.92
N GLY A 279 -17.30 -41.29 20.81
CA GLY A 279 -16.29 -40.24 20.59
C GLY A 279 -15.39 -40.52 19.38
N ASN A 280 -15.01 -41.78 19.15
CA ASN A 280 -14.18 -42.13 17.99
C ASN A 280 -14.90 -41.83 16.66
N ARG A 281 -16.19 -42.16 16.55
CA ARG A 281 -16.99 -41.86 15.36
C ARG A 281 -17.17 -40.35 15.16
N MET A 282 -17.42 -39.60 16.23
CA MET A 282 -17.56 -38.14 16.13
C MET A 282 -16.25 -37.44 15.74
N ARG A 283 -15.08 -37.93 16.19
CA ARG A 283 -13.77 -37.42 15.75
C ARG A 283 -13.53 -37.67 14.26
N TRP A 284 -13.91 -38.84 13.75
CA TRP A 284 -13.85 -39.14 12.32
C TRP A 284 -14.82 -38.28 11.50
N ILE A 285 -16.03 -38.03 12.01
CA ILE A 285 -16.98 -37.10 11.36
C ILE A 285 -16.44 -35.68 11.37
N LEU A 286 -15.82 -35.23 12.47
CA LEU A 286 -15.17 -33.93 12.55
C LEU A 286 -14.04 -33.82 11.52
N LEU A 287 -13.16 -34.83 11.45
CA LEU A 287 -12.07 -34.87 10.47
C LEU A 287 -12.61 -34.87 9.04
N ALA A 288 -13.63 -35.69 8.74
CA ALA A 288 -14.27 -35.71 7.43
C ALA A 288 -14.91 -34.35 7.10
N SER A 289 -15.56 -33.70 8.06
CA SER A 289 -16.13 -32.37 7.91
C SER A 289 -15.05 -31.32 7.66
N ILE A 290 -13.93 -31.36 8.37
CA ILE A 290 -12.80 -30.45 8.16
C ILE A 290 -12.23 -30.64 6.75
N LEU A 291 -11.96 -31.89 6.35
CA LEU A 291 -11.46 -32.20 5.01
C LEU A 291 -12.45 -31.78 3.91
N LEU A 292 -13.74 -31.98 4.12
CA LEU A 292 -14.79 -31.55 3.19
C LEU A 292 -14.83 -30.02 3.07
N LEU A 293 -14.75 -29.29 4.18
CA LEU A 293 -14.72 -27.82 4.18
C LEU A 293 -13.45 -27.28 3.51
N ILE A 294 -12.30 -27.92 3.73
CA ILE A 294 -11.04 -27.59 3.03
C ILE A 294 -11.20 -27.84 1.52
N ALA A 295 -11.73 -29.00 1.13
CA ALA A 295 -11.96 -29.33 -0.27
C ALA A 295 -12.94 -28.35 -0.94
N LEU A 296 -14.01 -27.96 -0.24
CA LEU A 296 -14.97 -26.98 -0.71
C LEU A 296 -14.31 -25.60 -0.87
N SER A 297 -13.49 -25.17 0.09
CA SER A 297 -12.73 -23.92 0.03
C SER A 297 -11.75 -23.90 -1.14
N LEU A 298 -11.05 -25.00 -1.40
CA LEU A 298 -10.12 -25.12 -2.53
C LEU A 298 -10.86 -25.19 -3.87
N SER A 299 -12.05 -25.81 -3.89
CA SER A 299 -12.92 -25.85 -5.08
C SER A 299 -13.37 -24.46 -5.53
N LEU A 300 -13.55 -23.50 -4.62
CA LEU A 300 -13.86 -22.11 -4.98
C LEU A 300 -12.76 -21.45 -5.82
N VAL A 301 -11.50 -21.81 -5.59
CA VAL A 301 -10.37 -21.36 -6.41
C VAL A 301 -10.37 -22.07 -7.77
N ALA A 302 -10.57 -23.39 -7.78
CA ALA A 302 -10.60 -24.18 -9.01
C ALA A 302 -11.76 -23.79 -9.95
N THR A 303 -12.92 -23.47 -9.40
CA THR A 303 -14.11 -22.98 -10.13
C THR A 303 -13.99 -21.51 -10.57
N LYS A 304 -12.88 -20.84 -10.23
CA LYS A 304 -12.66 -19.40 -10.48
C LYS A 304 -13.72 -18.49 -9.84
N SER A 305 -14.47 -18.99 -8.85
CA SER A 305 -15.42 -18.19 -8.07
C SER A 305 -14.69 -17.14 -7.22
N VAL A 306 -13.45 -17.44 -6.83
CA VAL A 306 -12.54 -16.50 -6.17
C VAL A 306 -11.37 -16.19 -7.09
N VAL A 307 -11.30 -14.96 -7.59
CA VAL A 307 -10.19 -14.51 -8.44
C VAL A 307 -8.99 -14.15 -7.57
N LEU A 308 -7.90 -14.90 -7.73
CA LEU A 308 -6.61 -14.61 -7.08
C LEU A 308 -5.96 -13.41 -7.76
N LYS A 309 -5.69 -12.35 -6.99
CA LYS A 309 -4.90 -11.18 -7.42
C LYS A 309 -3.69 -11.05 -6.51
N MET A 310 -2.51 -10.80 -7.08
CA MET A 310 -1.29 -10.65 -6.27
C MET A 310 -1.37 -9.46 -5.31
N LEU A 311 -1.89 -8.33 -5.77
CA LEU A 311 -2.09 -7.13 -4.95
C LEU A 311 -3.38 -6.42 -5.36
N PRO A 312 -4.21 -5.96 -4.41
CA PRO A 312 -5.39 -5.18 -4.74
C PRO A 312 -5.00 -3.81 -5.28
N PHE A 313 -5.75 -3.26 -6.24
CA PHE A 313 -5.56 -1.88 -6.70
C PHE A 313 -5.69 -0.89 -5.53
N ASP A 314 -4.77 0.07 -5.42
CA ASP A 314 -4.86 1.13 -4.41
C ASP A 314 -5.84 2.21 -4.88
N ASN A 315 -6.71 2.71 -3.99
CA ASN A 315 -7.61 3.81 -4.33
C ASN A 315 -6.88 5.14 -4.13
N LYS A 316 -6.25 5.63 -5.21
CA LYS A 316 -5.47 6.86 -5.26
C LYS A 316 -6.31 8.04 -5.73
N SER A 317 -5.87 9.26 -5.47
CA SER A 317 -6.53 10.47 -5.97
C SER A 317 -5.85 11.01 -7.23
N GLU A 318 -5.21 10.14 -8.01
CA GLU A 318 -4.49 10.52 -9.23
C GLU A 318 -4.41 9.34 -10.20
N PHE A 319 -4.36 9.65 -11.49
CA PHE A 319 -3.94 8.77 -12.57
C PHE A 319 -3.28 9.60 -13.68
N GLN A 320 -2.60 8.94 -14.61
CA GLN A 320 -1.91 9.58 -15.71
C GLN A 320 -2.49 9.11 -17.04
N VAL A 321 -2.63 10.02 -17.99
CA VAL A 321 -2.93 9.71 -19.39
C VAL A 321 -1.68 9.98 -20.19
N VAL A 322 -1.24 9.01 -20.99
CA VAL A 322 -0.04 9.11 -21.81
C VAL A 322 -0.47 9.04 -23.27
N LEU A 323 -0.04 10.02 -24.06
CA LEU A 323 -0.33 10.13 -25.49
C LEU A 323 0.94 9.95 -26.31
N ASP A 324 0.89 9.03 -27.26
CA ASP A 324 1.90 8.84 -28.30
C ASP A 324 1.26 9.16 -29.66
N MET A 325 1.64 10.27 -30.27
CA MET A 325 1.30 10.59 -31.66
C MET A 325 2.32 9.96 -32.62
N PRO A 326 1.97 9.75 -33.90
CA PRO A 326 2.93 9.30 -34.89
C PRO A 326 4.15 10.22 -34.97
N GLU A 327 5.34 9.67 -35.11
CA GLU A 327 6.57 10.47 -35.25
C GLU A 327 6.46 11.42 -36.45
N GLY A 328 7.00 12.64 -36.29
CA GLY A 328 6.85 13.72 -37.27
C GLY A 328 5.59 14.56 -37.09
N THR A 329 4.68 14.20 -36.18
CA THR A 329 3.56 15.07 -35.76
C THR A 329 4.09 16.36 -35.12
N SER A 330 3.50 17.50 -35.50
CA SER A 330 3.90 18.80 -34.95
C SER A 330 3.42 18.97 -33.50
N LEU A 331 4.13 19.81 -32.74
CA LEU A 331 3.80 20.05 -31.33
C LEU A 331 2.38 20.62 -31.18
N GLU A 332 1.96 21.48 -32.10
CA GLU A 332 0.62 22.10 -32.11
C GLU A 332 -0.48 21.06 -32.30
N GLN A 333 -0.25 20.07 -33.18
CA GLN A 333 -1.20 19.00 -33.41
C GLN A 333 -1.30 18.10 -32.17
N THR A 334 -0.18 17.72 -31.56
CA THR A 334 -0.17 16.98 -30.30
C THR A 334 -0.85 17.75 -29.18
N THR A 335 -0.59 19.07 -29.09
CA THR A 335 -1.25 19.95 -28.11
C THR A 335 -2.75 19.98 -28.30
N ARG A 336 -3.23 20.07 -29.55
CA ARG A 336 -4.67 20.02 -29.86
C ARG A 336 -5.32 18.72 -29.38
N VAL A 337 -4.68 17.58 -29.60
CA VAL A 337 -5.21 16.28 -29.13
C VAL A 337 -5.22 16.24 -27.61
N LEU A 338 -4.14 16.65 -26.95
CA LEU A 338 -4.09 16.73 -25.50
C LEU A 338 -5.12 17.70 -24.91
N ASP A 339 -5.39 18.80 -25.60
CA ASP A 339 -6.43 19.75 -25.21
C ASP A 339 -7.80 19.10 -25.26
N GLU A 340 -8.14 18.39 -26.34
CA GLU A 340 -9.43 17.70 -26.47
C GLU A 340 -9.60 16.58 -25.42
N LEU A 341 -8.55 15.82 -25.15
CA LEU A 341 -8.51 14.84 -24.06
C LEU A 341 -8.70 15.53 -22.69
N GLY A 342 -8.04 16.67 -22.50
CA GLY A 342 -8.14 17.49 -21.30
C GLY A 342 -9.53 18.08 -21.09
N ASP A 343 -10.19 18.56 -22.13
CA ASP A 343 -11.57 19.09 -22.06
C ASP A 343 -12.54 18.01 -21.60
N TYR A 344 -12.45 16.80 -22.18
CA TYR A 344 -13.23 15.66 -21.71
C TYR A 344 -12.96 15.33 -20.23
N LEU A 345 -11.70 15.36 -19.80
CA LEU A 345 -11.33 15.14 -18.40
C LEU A 345 -11.85 16.26 -17.47
N GLY A 346 -11.95 17.49 -17.96
CA GLY A 346 -12.54 18.62 -17.25
C GLY A 346 -14.04 18.45 -16.97
N ASP A 347 -14.74 17.63 -17.75
CA ASP A 347 -16.16 17.32 -17.54
C ASP A 347 -16.39 16.11 -16.59
N VAL A 348 -15.34 15.36 -16.26
CA VAL A 348 -15.45 14.20 -15.38
C VAL A 348 -15.70 14.67 -13.95
N ALA A 349 -16.86 14.27 -13.40
CA ALA A 349 -17.34 14.72 -12.10
C ALA A 349 -16.28 14.65 -10.99
N GLU A 350 -15.51 13.56 -10.90
CA GLU A 350 -14.55 13.36 -9.81
C GLU A 350 -13.22 14.12 -9.97
N VAL A 351 -12.98 14.82 -11.09
CA VAL A 351 -11.71 15.53 -11.35
C VAL A 351 -11.67 16.86 -10.61
N THR A 352 -10.57 17.14 -9.91
CA THR A 352 -10.30 18.47 -9.34
C THR A 352 -9.58 19.35 -10.35
N ASP A 353 -8.55 18.79 -10.97
CA ASP A 353 -7.66 19.50 -11.88
C ASP A 353 -6.85 18.49 -12.70
N TYR A 354 -6.37 18.93 -13.85
CA TYR A 354 -5.47 18.16 -14.69
C TYR A 354 -4.36 19.07 -15.23
N GLN A 355 -3.17 18.51 -15.44
CA GLN A 355 -2.03 19.21 -16.02
C GLN A 355 -1.67 18.55 -17.33
N VAL A 356 -1.64 19.33 -18.41
CA VAL A 356 -1.20 18.88 -19.72
C VAL A 356 0.26 19.26 -19.92
N TYR A 357 1.04 18.30 -20.40
CA TYR A 357 2.44 18.46 -20.78
C TYR A 357 2.56 18.00 -22.24
N SER A 358 2.72 18.94 -23.17
CA SER A 358 2.93 18.66 -24.59
C SER A 358 4.40 18.86 -24.93
N GLY A 359 5.01 17.90 -25.64
CA GLY A 359 6.41 17.95 -25.99
C GLY A 359 7.38 17.55 -24.86
N THR A 360 6.85 17.34 -23.65
CA THR A 360 7.61 17.12 -22.42
C THR A 360 6.86 16.18 -21.48
N ALA A 361 7.56 15.59 -20.53
CA ALA A 361 6.99 14.66 -19.56
C ALA A 361 6.38 15.36 -18.34
N SER A 362 5.36 14.73 -17.75
CA SER A 362 4.86 15.13 -16.43
C SER A 362 5.92 14.93 -15.33
N PRO A 363 5.87 15.69 -14.22
CA PRO A 363 6.82 15.54 -13.12
C PRO A 363 6.89 14.11 -12.60
N ILE A 364 8.12 13.62 -12.42
CA ILE A 364 8.44 12.25 -12.02
C ILE A 364 7.53 11.77 -10.88
N GLY A 365 6.60 10.88 -11.22
CA GLY A 365 5.79 10.11 -10.27
C GLY A 365 6.38 8.72 -10.02
N PHE A 366 5.71 7.92 -9.19
CA PHE A 366 6.12 6.54 -8.96
C PHE A 366 6.09 5.69 -10.23
N ASN A 367 5.10 5.93 -11.11
CA ASN A 367 5.01 5.30 -12.43
C ASN A 367 6.17 5.67 -13.34
N GLY A 368 6.45 6.97 -13.43
CA GLY A 368 7.51 7.50 -14.29
C GLY A 368 8.89 6.98 -13.92
N LEU A 369 9.17 6.69 -12.64
CA LEU A 369 10.47 6.15 -12.22
C LEU A 369 10.83 4.81 -12.85
N VAL A 370 9.84 3.97 -13.18
CA VAL A 370 10.10 2.61 -13.65
C VAL A 370 9.70 2.41 -15.09
N ARG A 371 8.65 3.08 -15.54
CA ARG A 371 8.34 3.16 -16.97
C ARG A 371 9.20 4.18 -17.72
N GLN A 372 10.07 4.88 -17.00
CA GLN A 372 10.96 5.92 -17.52
C GLN A 372 10.23 7.02 -18.28
N TYR A 373 8.97 7.31 -17.94
CA TYR A 373 8.17 8.33 -18.63
C TYR A 373 8.78 9.73 -18.53
N TYR A 374 9.66 9.98 -17.58
CA TYR A 374 10.39 11.25 -17.47
C TYR A 374 11.42 11.48 -18.58
N LEU A 375 11.72 10.45 -19.40
CA LEU A 375 12.56 10.56 -20.59
C LEU A 375 11.74 10.91 -21.85
N ARG A 376 10.40 10.96 -21.76
CA ARG A 376 9.52 11.27 -22.89
C ARG A 376 9.62 12.75 -23.23
N GLU A 377 10.37 13.06 -24.28
CA GLU A 377 10.55 14.40 -24.81
C GLU A 377 10.47 14.35 -26.33
N GLY A 378 9.67 15.23 -26.93
CA GLY A 378 9.48 15.27 -28.38
C GLY A 378 8.09 15.76 -28.79
N ALA A 379 8.01 16.43 -29.93
CA ALA A 379 6.79 17.10 -30.40
C ALA A 379 5.55 16.19 -30.55
N HIS A 380 5.77 14.88 -30.73
CA HIS A 380 4.72 13.86 -30.90
C HIS A 380 4.33 13.18 -29.58
N LEU A 381 4.95 13.55 -28.44
CA LEU A 381 4.69 12.96 -27.14
C LEU A 381 3.94 13.95 -26.24
N GLY A 382 3.09 13.40 -25.37
CA GLY A 382 2.41 14.19 -24.36
C GLY A 382 1.93 13.37 -23.18
N ASP A 383 1.80 14.04 -22.04
CA ASP A 383 1.29 13.48 -20.80
C ASP A 383 0.19 14.38 -20.24
N ILE A 384 -0.86 13.79 -19.66
CA ILE A 384 -1.83 14.48 -18.80
C ILE A 384 -1.79 13.86 -17.41
N GLN A 385 -1.42 14.64 -16.41
CA GLN A 385 -1.56 14.26 -15.01
C GLN A 385 -2.94 14.66 -14.53
N VAL A 386 -3.76 13.70 -14.10
CA VAL A 386 -5.13 13.94 -13.64
C VAL A 386 -5.21 13.75 -12.14
N ASN A 387 -5.79 14.74 -11.44
CA ASN A 387 -6.03 14.69 -10.01
C ASN A 387 -7.53 14.57 -9.74
N LEU A 388 -7.86 13.66 -8.83
CA LEU A 388 -9.23 13.36 -8.42
C LEU A 388 -9.49 13.96 -7.04
N VAL A 389 -10.76 14.20 -6.75
CA VAL A 389 -11.21 14.51 -5.40
C VAL A 389 -10.85 13.37 -4.44
N ASP A 390 -10.61 13.71 -3.17
CA ASP A 390 -10.27 12.70 -2.16
C ASP A 390 -11.36 11.61 -2.08
N LYS A 391 -10.92 10.37 -1.88
CA LYS A 391 -11.78 9.18 -1.78
C LYS A 391 -12.87 9.25 -0.70
N GLN A 392 -12.80 10.19 0.24
CA GLN A 392 -13.87 10.44 1.22
C GLN A 392 -15.05 11.22 0.63
N HIS A 393 -14.84 11.90 -0.49
CA HIS A 393 -15.84 12.76 -1.16
C HIS A 393 -16.29 12.20 -2.52
N ARG A 394 -15.96 10.94 -2.81
CA ARG A 394 -16.41 10.23 -4.02
C ARG A 394 -16.73 8.77 -3.71
N ASP A 395 -17.74 8.25 -4.38
CA ASP A 395 -18.17 6.86 -4.22
C ASP A 395 -17.35 5.89 -5.10
N ARG A 396 -17.05 6.30 -6.33
CA ARG A 396 -16.30 5.49 -7.30
C ARG A 396 -14.82 5.42 -6.93
N LYS A 397 -14.23 4.24 -7.05
CA LYS A 397 -12.78 4.04 -6.84
C LYS A 397 -11.99 4.57 -8.04
N SER A 398 -10.70 4.89 -7.84
CA SER A 398 -9.85 5.44 -8.90
C SER A 398 -9.78 4.53 -10.13
N HIS A 399 -9.70 3.21 -9.90
CA HIS A 399 -9.70 2.21 -10.96
C HIS A 399 -11.00 2.20 -11.78
N GLU A 400 -12.15 2.36 -11.12
CA GLU A 400 -13.45 2.44 -11.80
C GLU A 400 -13.60 3.74 -12.61
N ILE A 401 -12.96 4.83 -12.14
CA ILE A 401 -12.91 6.10 -12.87
C ILE A 401 -11.99 5.97 -14.09
N ALA A 402 -10.77 5.46 -13.89
CA ALA A 402 -9.79 5.24 -14.95
C ALA A 402 -10.34 4.32 -16.07
N LEU A 403 -11.04 3.23 -15.70
CA LEU A 403 -11.70 2.34 -16.65
C LEU A 403 -12.82 3.03 -17.44
N ALA A 404 -13.63 3.85 -16.78
CA ALA A 404 -14.75 4.52 -17.43
C ALA A 404 -14.30 5.61 -18.41
N VAL A 405 -13.24 6.34 -18.11
CA VAL A 405 -12.72 7.39 -19.00
C VAL A 405 -11.91 6.82 -20.17
N ARG A 406 -11.33 5.61 -20.01
CA ARG A 406 -10.43 4.99 -20.99
C ARG A 406 -11.02 4.93 -22.40
N GLY A 407 -12.23 4.38 -22.54
CA GLY A 407 -12.85 4.18 -23.86
C GLY A 407 -13.05 5.50 -24.62
N SER A 408 -13.52 6.54 -23.94
CA SER A 408 -13.72 7.87 -24.53
C SER A 408 -12.40 8.53 -24.91
N LEU A 409 -11.38 8.47 -24.03
CA LEU A 409 -10.04 9.01 -24.31
C LEU A 409 -9.40 8.32 -25.52
N GLN A 410 -9.57 7.00 -25.66
CA GLN A 410 -9.09 6.24 -26.81
C GLN A 410 -9.82 6.60 -28.09
N ALA A 411 -11.14 6.81 -28.02
CA ALA A 411 -11.92 7.25 -29.18
C ALA A 411 -11.45 8.60 -29.71
N ILE A 412 -11.23 9.57 -28.81
CA ILE A 412 -10.71 10.91 -29.16
C ILE A 412 -9.33 10.79 -29.82
N ALA A 413 -8.39 10.07 -29.20
CA ALA A 413 -7.03 9.95 -29.73
C ALA A 413 -6.98 9.23 -31.08
N LYS A 414 -7.82 8.20 -31.26
CA LYS A 414 -7.87 7.41 -32.49
C LYS A 414 -8.29 8.23 -33.71
N GLU A 415 -9.11 9.28 -33.53
CA GLU A 415 -9.47 10.20 -34.62
C GLU A 415 -8.25 10.90 -35.23
N TYR A 416 -7.19 11.08 -34.43
CA TYR A 416 -5.94 11.73 -34.83
C TYR A 416 -4.79 10.75 -35.05
N ASN A 417 -5.05 9.43 -35.10
CA ASN A 417 -4.04 8.36 -35.13
C ASN A 417 -3.10 8.37 -33.91
N GLY A 418 -3.52 8.93 -32.78
CA GLY A 418 -2.79 8.88 -31.51
C GLY A 418 -3.09 7.61 -30.73
N ASN A 419 -2.09 7.10 -30.02
CA ASN A 419 -2.23 6.01 -29.05
C ASN A 419 -2.31 6.60 -27.63
N VAL A 420 -3.44 6.41 -26.95
CA VAL A 420 -3.64 6.87 -25.56
C VAL A 420 -3.70 5.70 -24.59
N LYS A 421 -2.94 5.84 -23.50
CA LYS A 421 -2.88 4.87 -22.40
C LYS A 421 -3.29 5.54 -21.10
N VAL A 422 -4.20 4.90 -20.37
CA VAL A 422 -4.58 5.34 -19.02
C VAL A 422 -3.78 4.52 -18.00
N VAL A 423 -2.85 5.19 -17.33
CA VAL A 423 -1.87 4.60 -16.43
C VAL A 423 -2.17 4.94 -14.98
N GLU A 424 -2.43 3.90 -14.19
CA GLU A 424 -2.63 4.02 -12.74
C GLU A 424 -1.35 3.71 -11.96
N VAL A 425 -1.27 4.20 -10.73
CA VAL A 425 -0.16 3.86 -9.83
C VAL A 425 -0.30 2.40 -9.37
N PRO A 426 0.68 1.52 -9.62
CA PRO A 426 0.57 0.12 -9.25
C PRO A 426 0.56 -0.03 -7.72
N PRO A 427 -0.14 -1.05 -7.19
CA PRO A 427 -0.20 -1.28 -5.75
C PRO A 427 1.11 -1.87 -5.19
N GLY A 428 1.93 -2.47 -6.06
CA GLY A 428 3.20 -3.11 -5.74
C GLY A 428 4.40 -2.46 -6.41
N PRO A 429 5.54 -3.17 -6.44
CA PRO A 429 6.68 -2.73 -7.20
C PRO A 429 6.29 -2.53 -8.66
N PRO A 430 6.76 -1.44 -9.25
CA PRO A 430 6.36 -1.07 -10.59
C PRO A 430 6.97 -2.03 -11.61
N VAL A 431 6.22 -2.23 -12.69
CA VAL A 431 6.60 -3.01 -13.88
C VAL A 431 6.28 -2.16 -15.11
N MET A 432 6.96 -2.44 -16.23
CA MET A 432 6.73 -1.75 -17.50
C MET A 432 5.27 -1.92 -17.94
N ALA A 433 4.81 -3.17 -18.02
CA ALA A 433 3.41 -3.53 -18.22
C ALA A 433 3.12 -4.87 -17.51
N PRO A 434 1.84 -5.22 -17.26
CA PRO A 434 1.48 -6.53 -16.71
C PRO A 434 1.92 -7.71 -17.59
N LEU A 435 1.96 -7.51 -18.92
CA LEU A 435 2.48 -8.43 -19.93
C LEU A 435 3.49 -7.67 -20.78
N VAL A 436 4.68 -8.24 -20.97
CA VAL A 436 5.75 -7.66 -21.79
C VAL A 436 6.35 -8.79 -22.62
N ALA A 437 6.53 -8.55 -23.92
CA ALA A 437 7.30 -9.41 -24.82
C ALA A 437 8.54 -8.65 -25.30
N GLU A 438 9.73 -9.20 -25.02
CA GLU A 438 11.00 -8.64 -25.50
C GLU A 438 11.44 -9.40 -26.75
N VAL A 439 11.63 -8.68 -27.85
CA VAL A 439 12.01 -9.26 -29.14
C VAL A 439 13.48 -9.00 -29.38
N TYR A 440 14.25 -10.08 -29.55
CA TYR A 440 15.68 -10.02 -29.85
C TYR A 440 15.91 -10.60 -31.26
N GLY A 441 16.71 -9.90 -32.06
CA GLY A 441 17.06 -10.32 -33.42
C GLY A 441 18.41 -9.78 -33.88
N LEU A 442 18.95 -10.32 -34.97
CA LEU A 442 20.27 -9.95 -35.51
C LEU A 442 20.27 -8.58 -36.20
N ASP A 443 19.13 -8.18 -36.76
CA ASP A 443 18.89 -6.92 -37.45
C ASP A 443 17.52 -6.34 -37.07
N TYR A 444 17.34 -5.04 -37.30
CA TYR A 444 16.14 -4.31 -36.87
C TYR A 444 14.89 -4.65 -37.70
N GLU A 445 15.07 -5.07 -38.96
CA GLU A 445 13.96 -5.41 -39.85
C GLU A 445 13.28 -6.70 -39.39
N GLY A 446 14.07 -7.75 -39.12
CA GLY A 446 13.57 -9.00 -38.54
C GLY A 446 13.00 -8.83 -37.13
N GLN A 447 13.57 -7.93 -36.32
CA GLN A 447 12.98 -7.58 -35.01
C GLN A 447 11.58 -6.95 -35.17
N THR A 448 11.42 -6.06 -36.14
CA THR A 448 10.15 -5.36 -36.39
C THR A 448 9.08 -6.32 -36.92
N GLU A 449 9.43 -7.22 -37.83
CA GLU A 449 8.51 -8.25 -38.35
C GLU A 449 7.98 -9.15 -37.22
N ALA A 450 8.89 -9.70 -36.41
CA ALA A 450 8.51 -10.53 -35.26
C ALA A 450 7.70 -9.76 -34.21
N ALA A 451 8.04 -8.49 -33.94
CA ALA A 451 7.27 -7.63 -33.04
C ALA A 451 5.83 -7.43 -33.55
N TRP A 452 5.65 -7.27 -34.87
CA TRP A 452 4.33 -7.11 -35.47
C TRP A 452 3.49 -8.39 -35.37
N GLU A 453 4.07 -9.57 -35.59
CA GLU A 453 3.39 -10.85 -35.38
C GLU A 453 2.92 -11.02 -33.94
N ILE A 454 3.79 -10.71 -32.96
CA ILE A 454 3.44 -10.78 -31.53
C ILE A 454 2.34 -9.77 -31.20
N ARG A 455 2.43 -8.54 -31.74
CA ARG A 455 1.43 -7.50 -31.56
C ARG A 455 0.05 -7.96 -32.05
N GLN A 456 -0.03 -8.61 -33.21
CA GLN A 456 -1.29 -9.17 -33.70
C GLN A 456 -1.88 -10.21 -32.75
N VAL A 457 -1.05 -11.07 -32.14
CA VAL A 457 -1.52 -12.03 -31.14
C VAL A 457 -2.11 -11.31 -29.94
N PHE A 458 -1.46 -10.24 -29.47
CA PHE A 458 -1.93 -9.45 -28.34
C PHE A 458 -3.23 -8.71 -28.67
N GLU A 459 -3.31 -8.04 -29.81
CA GLU A 459 -4.50 -7.29 -30.25
C GLU A 459 -5.72 -8.21 -30.50
N ASN A 460 -5.50 -9.45 -30.93
CA ASN A 460 -6.58 -10.43 -31.15
C ASN A 460 -7.01 -11.17 -29.87
N THR A 461 -6.33 -10.97 -28.74
CA THR A 461 -6.68 -11.62 -27.47
C THR A 461 -7.66 -10.75 -26.68
N LEU A 462 -8.87 -11.26 -26.44
CA LEU A 462 -10.01 -10.49 -25.88
C LEU A 462 -9.74 -9.79 -24.53
N ASP A 463 -8.87 -10.35 -23.69
CA ASP A 463 -8.55 -9.80 -22.35
C ASP A 463 -7.34 -8.86 -22.35
N ILE A 464 -6.68 -8.66 -23.49
CA ILE A 464 -5.50 -7.78 -23.62
C ILE A 464 -5.95 -6.46 -24.23
N ILE A 465 -5.58 -5.36 -23.57
CA ILE A 465 -5.93 -3.99 -23.95
C ILE A 465 -4.69 -3.11 -23.91
N ASP A 466 -4.79 -1.93 -24.52
CA ASP A 466 -3.74 -0.90 -24.55
C ASP A 466 -2.42 -1.48 -25.12
N VAL A 467 -2.52 -2.30 -26.17
CA VAL A 467 -1.37 -2.92 -26.84
C VAL A 467 -0.51 -1.85 -27.48
N ASP A 468 0.78 -1.94 -27.25
CA ASP A 468 1.77 -0.96 -27.67
C ASP A 468 3.13 -1.61 -27.88
N ASP A 469 3.96 -0.96 -28.68
CA ASP A 469 5.32 -1.36 -28.94
C ASP A 469 6.23 -0.13 -29.03
N SER A 470 7.54 -0.36 -28.95
CA SER A 470 8.56 0.67 -29.03
C SER A 470 9.19 0.75 -30.44
N VAL A 471 8.52 0.25 -31.48
CA VAL A 471 9.02 0.32 -32.84
C VAL A 471 8.85 1.74 -33.36
N GLU A 472 9.93 2.34 -33.86
CA GLU A 472 9.91 3.69 -34.42
C GLU A 472 8.91 3.79 -35.58
N TYR A 473 8.12 4.86 -35.61
CA TYR A 473 7.16 5.05 -36.68
C TYR A 473 7.91 5.33 -37.99
N PRO A 474 7.56 4.69 -39.13
CA PRO A 474 8.29 4.84 -40.38
C PRO A 474 8.26 6.30 -40.85
N SER A 475 9.39 6.97 -40.66
CA SER A 475 9.54 8.41 -40.89
C SER A 475 10.54 8.70 -42.01
N ALA A 476 10.25 9.70 -42.82
CA ALA A 476 11.15 10.12 -43.89
C ALA A 476 12.38 10.82 -43.31
N LYS A 477 13.54 10.15 -43.34
CA LYS A 477 14.82 10.74 -42.95
C LYS A 477 15.53 11.36 -44.14
N PHE A 478 15.65 12.69 -44.15
CA PHE A 478 16.45 13.40 -45.14
C PHE A 478 17.93 13.36 -44.76
N VAL A 479 18.72 12.55 -45.47
CA VAL A 479 20.17 12.48 -45.29
C VAL A 479 20.86 13.31 -46.36
N VAL A 480 21.30 14.52 -46.00
CA VAL A 480 22.09 15.37 -46.89
C VAL A 480 23.51 14.79 -47.01
N ARG A 481 23.78 14.09 -48.11
CA ARG A 481 25.13 13.63 -48.44
C ARG A 481 25.86 14.73 -49.18
N VAL A 482 26.76 15.43 -48.48
CA VAL A 482 27.63 16.43 -49.10
C VAL A 482 28.63 15.70 -49.99
N ASP A 483 28.63 16.06 -51.27
CA ASP A 483 29.66 15.66 -52.21
C ASP A 483 30.97 16.38 -51.82
N ARG A 484 31.85 15.67 -51.11
CA ARG A 484 33.11 16.21 -50.61
C ARG A 484 34.04 16.68 -51.74
N ALA A 485 33.94 16.11 -52.93
CA ALA A 485 34.78 16.48 -54.07
C ALA A 485 34.30 17.76 -54.76
N LYS A 486 32.99 18.03 -54.74
CA LYS A 486 32.43 19.33 -55.18
C LYS A 486 32.57 20.42 -54.13
N ALA A 487 32.49 20.07 -52.85
CA ALA A 487 32.62 21.05 -51.76
C ALA A 487 34.07 21.54 -51.52
N SER A 488 35.08 20.82 -52.03
CA SER A 488 36.49 21.18 -51.92
C SER A 488 37.05 21.97 -53.12
N ARG A 489 36.26 22.14 -54.19
CA ARG A 489 36.54 23.04 -55.32
C ARG A 489 35.88 24.38 -55.06
#